data_AF-A0A848I411-F1
#
_entry.id   AF-A0A848I411-F1
#
_cell.length_a   1.000
_cell.length_b   1.000
_cell.length_c   1.000
_cell.angle_alpha   90.00
_cell.angle_beta   90.00
_cell.angle_gamma   90.00
#
_symmetry.space_group_name_H-M   'P 1'
#
loop_
_entity.id
_entity.type
_entity.pdbx_description
1 polymer ?
#
loop_
_entity_poly.entity_id
_entity_poly.type
_entity_poly.pdbx_seq_one_letter_code
_entity_poly.pdbx_strand_id
1 'polypeptide(L)'
;MSFTKFHFDIEAIRAQVRTMDFVRGTPDEVAQWRLDEQESRANLAITGTGLAANEAALFDMLMDEAVPPALVTQIVAGLLRRGIAASAA
;
A
#
# COMPACT_ATOMS: atom_id res chain seq x y z
N MET A 1 -3.17 -0.66 -24.73
CA MET A 1 -3.93 0.05 -23.68
C MET A 1 -3.07 0.12 -22.43
N SER A 2 -2.59 1.30 -22.06
CA SER A 2 -1.96 1.50 -20.74
C SER A 2 -3.07 1.90 -19.77
N PHE A 3 -3.51 0.96 -18.94
CA PHE A 3 -4.36 1.28 -17.79
C PHE A 3 -3.48 2.12 -16.84
N THR A 4 -3.79 3.40 -16.69
CA THR A 4 -2.98 4.33 -15.91
C THR A 4 -2.92 3.85 -14.46
N LYS A 5 -1.79 3.25 -14.12
CA LYS A 5 -1.45 2.78 -12.79
C LYS A 5 -1.13 4.00 -11.92
N PHE A 6 -1.67 4.05 -10.70
CA PHE A 6 -1.52 5.24 -9.85
C PHE A 6 -0.04 5.50 -9.56
N HIS A 7 0.35 6.77 -9.54
CA HIS A 7 1.70 7.19 -9.14
C HIS A 7 1.61 7.84 -7.76
N PHE A 8 2.27 7.22 -6.79
CA PHE A 8 2.37 7.64 -5.41
C PHE A 8 3.78 8.18 -5.12
N ASP A 9 3.84 9.34 -4.46
CA ASP A 9 5.06 9.86 -3.86
C ASP A 9 5.33 9.10 -2.57
N ILE A 10 6.09 8.01 -2.67
CA ILE A 10 6.32 7.06 -1.58
C ILE A 10 6.99 7.72 -0.39
N GLU A 11 7.94 8.63 -0.62
CA GLU A 11 8.70 9.26 0.47
C GLU A 11 7.87 10.33 1.18
N ALA A 12 7.05 11.10 0.46
CA ALA A 12 6.08 12.00 1.08
C ALA A 12 5.06 11.23 1.93
N ILE A 13 4.56 10.09 1.44
CA ILE A 13 3.62 9.25 2.18
C ILE A 13 4.31 8.62 3.41
N ARG A 14 5.55 8.13 3.28
CA ARG A 14 6.34 7.61 4.40
C ARG A 14 6.50 8.65 5.51
N ALA A 15 6.83 9.89 5.13
CA ALA A 15 6.94 10.99 6.08
C ALA A 15 5.61 11.22 6.81
N GLN A 16 4.49 11.21 6.09
CA GLN A 16 3.16 11.32 6.69
C GLN A 16 2.85 10.16 7.64
N VAL A 17 3.09 8.91 7.24
CA VAL A 17 2.86 7.71 8.07
C VAL A 17 3.63 7.80 9.38
N ARG A 18 4.88 8.31 9.35
CA ARG A 18 5.69 8.48 10.57
C ARG A 18 5.17 9.54 11.53
N THR A 19 4.33 10.46 11.07
CA THR A 19 3.66 11.45 11.94
C THR A 19 2.33 10.98 12.52
N MET A 20 1.80 9.86 12.02
CA MET A 20 0.53 9.32 12.49
C MET A 20 0.69 8.62 13.83
N ASP A 21 -0.28 8.81 14.71
CA ASP A 21 -0.35 8.12 16.00
C ASP A 21 -1.14 6.81 15.85
N PHE A 22 -0.42 5.69 15.80
CA PHE A 22 -1.01 4.35 15.78
C PHE A 22 -0.02 3.32 16.35
N VAL A 23 -0.55 2.18 16.79
CA VAL A 23 0.27 1.06 17.25
C VAL A 23 0.82 0.31 16.05
N ARG A 24 2.15 0.31 15.90
CA ARG A 24 2.86 -0.47 14.89
C ARG A 24 2.80 -1.96 15.21
N GLY A 25 2.79 -2.78 14.16
CA GLY A 25 2.86 -4.23 14.29
C GLY A 25 4.13 -4.69 15.00
N THR A 26 4.00 -5.74 15.79
CA THR A 26 5.15 -6.47 16.33
C THR A 26 5.89 -7.22 15.23
N PRO A 27 7.16 -7.59 15.44
CA PRO A 27 7.92 -8.37 14.44
C PRO A 27 7.22 -9.67 14.00
N ASP A 28 6.56 -10.36 14.93
CA ASP A 28 5.85 -11.61 14.64
C ASP A 28 4.60 -11.36 13.79
N GLU A 29 3.84 -10.30 14.10
CA GLU A 29 2.70 -9.89 13.27
C GLU A 29 3.14 -9.48 11.87
N VAL A 30 4.21 -8.69 11.75
CA VAL A 30 4.76 -8.29 10.44
C VAL A 30 5.23 -9.51 9.65
N ALA A 31 5.84 -10.50 10.31
CA ALA A 31 6.23 -11.74 9.66
C ALA A 31 5.01 -12.50 9.10
N GLN A 32 3.91 -12.57 9.85
CA GLN A 32 2.65 -13.16 9.36
C GLN A 32 2.08 -12.36 8.19
N TRP A 33 1.99 -11.04 8.30
CA TRP A 33 1.45 -10.19 7.24
C TRP A 33 2.27 -10.28 5.94
N ARG A 34 3.60 -10.45 6.03
CA ARG A 34 4.45 -10.69 4.85
C ARG A 34 4.16 -12.03 4.17
N LEU A 35 3.75 -13.06 4.91
CA LEU A 35 3.34 -14.33 4.31
C LEU A 35 2.01 -14.17 3.57
N ASP A 36 1.02 -13.57 4.23
CA ASP A 36 -0.30 -13.31 3.66
C ASP A 36 -0.23 -12.41 2.40
N GLU A 37 0.65 -11.42 2.43
CA GLU A 37 0.88 -10.52 1.30
C GLU A 37 1.53 -11.25 0.12
N GLN A 38 2.52 -12.10 0.36
CA GLN A 38 3.14 -12.90 -0.70
C GLN A 38 2.14 -13.83 -1.38
N GLU A 39 1.29 -14.52 -0.59
CA GLU A 39 0.21 -15.35 -1.13
C GLU A 39 -0.78 -14.52 -1.95
N SER A 40 -1.20 -13.36 -1.42
CA SER A 40 -2.10 -12.45 -2.11
C SER A 40 -1.52 -11.95 -3.43
N ARG A 41 -0.23 -11.57 -3.46
CA ARG A 41 0.48 -11.12 -4.68
C ARG A 41 0.59 -12.24 -5.71
N ALA A 42 0.85 -13.48 -5.28
CA ALA A 42 0.84 -14.64 -6.18
C ALA A 42 -0.53 -14.84 -6.83
N ASN A 43 -1.61 -14.72 -6.07
CA ASN A 43 -2.99 -14.81 -6.58
C ASN A 43 -3.30 -13.70 -7.61
N LEU A 44 -2.87 -12.46 -7.35
CA LEU A 44 -3.04 -11.35 -8.30
C LEU A 44 -2.24 -11.56 -9.61
N ALA A 45 -1.03 -12.11 -9.52
CA ALA A 45 -0.22 -12.41 -10.68
C ALA A 45 -0.88 -13.48 -11.57
N ILE A 46 -1.46 -14.53 -10.96
CA ILE A 46 -2.18 -15.59 -11.69
C ILE A 46 -3.41 -15.03 -12.42
N THR A 47 -4.12 -14.09 -11.78
CA THR A 47 -5.33 -13.48 -12.36
C THR A 47 -5.06 -12.34 -13.34
N GLY A 48 -3.78 -12.02 -13.61
CA GLY A 48 -3.40 -10.93 -14.51
C GLY A 48 -3.69 -9.53 -13.94
N THR A 49 -3.89 -9.42 -12.63
CA THR A 49 -4.23 -8.18 -11.91
C THR A 49 -3.10 -7.70 -10.98
N GLY A 50 -1.87 -8.12 -11.25
CA GLY A 50 -0.69 -7.77 -10.47
C GLY A 50 -0.46 -6.25 -10.35
N LEU A 51 0.11 -5.85 -9.21
CA LEU A 51 0.42 -4.46 -8.87
C LEU A 51 1.53 -3.86 -9.74
N ALA A 52 1.58 -2.53 -9.80
CA ALA A 52 2.63 -1.78 -10.51
C ALA A 52 3.90 -1.86 -9.69
N ALA A 53 5.03 -1.52 -10.31
CA ALA A 53 6.22 -1.20 -9.53
C ALA A 53 5.94 -0.12 -8.46
N ASN A 54 5.26 0.99 -8.81
CA ASN A 54 4.96 2.05 -7.84
C ASN A 54 3.88 1.67 -6.82
N GLU A 55 2.85 0.91 -7.21
CA GLU A 55 1.84 0.41 -6.26
C GLU A 55 2.45 -0.63 -5.30
N ALA A 56 3.24 -1.57 -5.80
CA ALA A 56 3.95 -2.53 -4.96
C ALA A 56 4.91 -1.83 -4.00
N ALA A 57 5.63 -0.80 -4.46
CA ALA A 57 6.51 0.01 -3.61
C ALA A 57 5.75 0.72 -2.47
N LEU A 58 4.50 1.13 -2.69
CA LEU A 58 3.64 1.66 -1.62
C LEU A 58 3.35 0.60 -0.55
N PHE A 59 2.93 -0.60 -0.96
CA PHE A 59 2.65 -1.69 -0.02
C PHE A 59 3.92 -2.17 0.72
N ASP A 60 5.04 -2.29 0.01
CA ASP A 60 6.34 -2.63 0.61
C ASP A 60 6.73 -1.60 1.68
N MET A 61 6.59 -0.30 1.37
CA MET A 61 6.90 0.77 2.33
C MET A 61 5.99 0.73 3.56
N LEU A 62 4.68 0.53 3.38
CA LEU A 62 3.73 0.43 4.50
C LEU A 62 4.02 -0.79 5.38
N MET A 63 4.45 -1.90 4.76
CA MET A 63 4.90 -3.10 5.47
C MET A 63 6.19 -2.83 6.27
N ASP A 64 7.16 -2.12 5.70
CA ASP A 64 8.40 -1.74 6.38
C ASP A 64 8.16 -0.79 7.57
N GLU A 65 7.15 0.08 7.48
CA GLU A 65 6.71 0.94 8.58
C GLU A 65 5.83 0.20 9.62
N ALA A 66 5.62 -1.12 9.45
CA ALA A 66 4.80 -1.97 10.30
C ALA A 66 3.38 -1.42 10.50
N VAL A 67 2.80 -0.88 9.42
CA VAL A 67 1.42 -0.37 9.41
C VAL A 67 0.45 -1.56 9.45
N PRO A 68 -0.48 -1.62 10.40
CA PRO A 68 -1.46 -2.71 10.48
C PRO A 68 -2.31 -2.82 9.19
N PRO A 69 -2.68 -4.02 8.71
CA PRO A 69 -3.43 -4.21 7.47
C PRO A 69 -4.75 -3.40 7.38
N ALA A 70 -5.44 -3.26 8.51
CA ALA A 70 -6.66 -2.45 8.59
C ALA A 70 -6.40 -0.96 8.34
N LEU A 71 -5.24 -0.44 8.76
CA LEU A 71 -4.84 0.95 8.53
C LEU A 71 -4.28 1.14 7.11
N VAL A 72 -3.54 0.18 6.57
CA VAL A 72 -3.10 0.15 5.16
C VAL A 72 -4.30 0.37 4.23
N THR A 73 -5.38 -0.37 4.44
CA THR A 73 -6.61 -0.24 3.63
C THR A 73 -7.18 1.19 3.67
N GLN A 74 -7.21 1.81 4.85
CA GLN A 74 -7.71 3.18 5.02
C GLN A 74 -6.80 4.22 4.34
N ILE A 75 -5.48 4.07 4.48
CA ILE A 75 -4.49 4.95 3.84
C ILE A 75 -4.64 4.88 2.31
N VAL A 76 -4.66 3.67 1.74
CA VAL A 76 -4.81 3.45 0.30
C VAL A 76 -6.13 4.02 -0.21
N ALA A 77 -7.25 3.73 0.46
CA ALA A 77 -8.56 4.29 0.09
C ALA A 77 -8.57 5.83 0.11
N GLY A 78 -7.90 6.44 1.10
CA GLY A 78 -7.74 7.88 1.18
C GLY A 78 -6.89 8.46 0.06
N LEU A 79 -5.77 7.81 -0.29
CA LEU A 79 -4.90 8.21 -1.40
C LEU A 79 -5.62 8.13 -2.75
N LEU A 80 -6.32 7.02 -3.01
CA LEU A 80 -7.11 6.84 -4.23
C LEU A 80 -8.20 7.90 -4.34
N ARG A 81 -8.93 8.19 -3.26
CA ARG A 81 -9.94 9.25 -3.26
C ARG A 81 -9.37 10.62 -3.62
N ARG A 82 -8.20 10.97 -3.08
CA ARG A 82 -7.52 12.23 -3.39
C ARG A 82 -7.03 12.29 -4.83
N GLY A 83 -6.43 11.20 -5.33
CA GLY A 83 -5.96 11.09 -6.71
C GLY A 83 -7.10 11.15 -7.73
N ILE A 84 -8.24 10.51 -7.44
CA ILE A 84 -9.45 10.58 -8.26
C ILE A 84 -10.01 12.01 -8.26
N ALA A 85 -10.07 12.67 -7.10
CA ALA A 85 -10.54 14.05 -7.00
C ALA A 85 -9.65 15.04 -7.79
N ALA A 86 -8.33 14.87 -7.77
CA ALA A 86 -7.40 15.70 -8.55
C ALA A 86 -7.49 15.47 -10.07
N SER A 87 -7.98 14.31 -10.53
CA SER A 87 -8.20 14.02 -11.94
C SER A 87 -9.57 14.51 -12.47
N ALA A 88 -10.49 14.87 -11.58
CA ALA A 88 -11.83 15.34 -11.91
C ALA A 88 -11.98 16.87 -11.94
N ALA A 89 -10.92 17.59 -11.56
CA ALA A 89 -10.80 19.05 -11.61
C ALA A 89 -9.99 19.49 -12.83
#